data_AF-A0A1W1DWZ7-F1
#
_entry.id   AF-A0A1W1DWZ7-F1
#
_cell.length_a   1.000
_cell.length_b   1.000
_cell.length_c   1.000
_cell.angle_alpha   90.00
_cell.angle_beta   90.00
_cell.angle_gamma   90.00
#
_symmetry.space_group_name_H-M   'P 1'
#
loop_
_entity.id
_entity.type
_entity.pdbx_description
1 polymer ?
#
loop_
_entity_poly.entity_id
_entity_poly.type
_entity_poly.pdbx_seq_one_letter_code
_entity_poly.pdbx_strand_id
1 'polypeptide(L)' 'MLTDLPSHIDLCGENGEFHTLVYDSPDFSKPVAIKQGETLERDGFVFTDFQ' A
#
# COMPACT_ATOMS: atom_id res chain seq x y z
N MET A 1 -2.40 -12.64 -0.65
CA MET A 1 -2.69 -12.22 -2.04
C MET A 1 -3.98 -11.42 -2.06
N LEU A 2 -4.25 -10.58 -3.08
CA LEU A 2 -5.51 -9.82 -3.15
C LEU A 2 -6.75 -10.73 -3.09
N THR A 3 -6.63 -11.96 -3.60
CA THR A 3 -7.67 -13.00 -3.55
C THR A 3 -7.98 -13.53 -2.15
N ASP A 4 -7.13 -13.23 -1.16
CA ASP A 4 -7.31 -13.68 0.22
C ASP A 4 -8.07 -12.64 1.07
N LEU A 5 -8.42 -11.49 0.48
CA LEU A 5 -9.20 -10.45 1.14
C LEU A 5 -10.65 -10.90 1.35
N PRO A 6 -11.33 -10.43 2.42
CA PRO A 6 -12.75 -10.67 2.61
C PRO A 6 -13.56 -10.23 1.37
N SER A 7 -14.62 -10.97 1.05
CA SER A 7 -15.41 -10.77 -0.17
C SER A 7 -16.10 -9.41 -0.30
N HIS A 8 -16.17 -8.64 0.77
CA HIS A 8 -16.76 -7.30 0.79
C HIS A 8 -15.74 -6.17 0.56
N ILE A 9 -14.45 -6.50 0.45
CA ILE A 9 -13.38 -5.54 0.18
C ILE A 9 -13.29 -5.30 -1.32
N ASP A 10 -13.29 -4.03 -1.71
CA ASP A 10 -12.96 -3.66 -3.08
C ASP A 10 -11.47 -3.97 -3.36
N LEU A 11 -11.21 -4.82 -4.35
CA LEU A 11 -9.85 -5.22 -4.73
C LEU A 11 -9.02 -4.06 -5.30
N CYS A 12 -9.68 -3.02 -5.80
CA CYS A 12 -9.05 -1.79 -6.27
C CYS A 12 -8.88 -0.75 -5.16
N GLY A 13 -9.46 -0.98 -3.97
CA GLY A 13 -9.37 -0.06 -2.83
C GLY A 13 -10.13 1.26 -3.03
N GLU A 14 -11.16 1.27 -3.90
CA GLU A 14 -11.88 2.49 -4.29
C GLU A 14 -12.63 3.16 -3.13
N ASN A 15 -12.92 2.43 -2.04
CA ASN A 15 -13.61 2.95 -0.86
C ASN A 15 -12.65 3.24 0.30
N GLY A 16 -11.33 3.25 0.05
CA GLY A 16 -10.32 3.57 1.06
C GLY A 16 -9.92 2.40 1.95
N GLU A 17 -10.16 1.16 1.51
CA GLU A 17 -9.79 -0.06 2.25
C GLU A 17 -8.27 -0.16 2.46
N PHE A 18 -7.48 0.33 1.51
CA PHE A 18 -6.04 0.46 1.63
C PHE A 18 -5.50 1.50 0.63
N HIS A 19 -4.28 1.95 0.86
CA HIS A 19 -3.54 2.81 -0.05
C HIS A 19 -2.23 2.11 -0.44
N THR A 20 -1.85 2.23 -1.71
CA THR A 20 -0.59 1.68 -2.23
C THR A 20 0.32 2.78 -2.75
N LEU A 21 1.61 2.48 -2.82
CA LEU A 21 2.61 3.33 -3.45
C LEU A 21 3.29 2.56 -4.57
N VAL A 22 3.30 3.14 -5.78
CA VAL A 22 4.08 2.61 -6.92
C VAL A 22 5.49 3.17 -6.83
N TYR A 23 6.45 2.32 -6.47
CA TYR A 23 7.87 2.70 -6.37
C TYR A 23 8.69 2.25 -7.58
N ASP A 24 8.17 1.33 -8.39
CA ASP A 24 8.79 0.84 -9.62
C ASP A 24 7.72 0.66 -10.70
N SER A 25 8.03 1.13 -11.91
CA SER A 25 7.12 1.13 -13.07
C SER A 25 7.95 1.13 -14.36
N PRO A 26 7.47 0.49 -15.46
CA PRO A 26 8.14 0.55 -16.76
C PRO A 26 8.42 1.97 -17.27
N ASP A 27 7.59 2.94 -16.86
CA ASP A 27 7.73 4.34 -17.27
C ASP A 27 8.77 5.12 -16.42
N PHE A 28 9.28 4.53 -15.35
CA PHE A 28 10.32 5.14 -14.53
C PHE A 28 11.70 4.86 -15.11
N SER A 29 12.56 5.89 -15.19
CA SER A 29 13.95 5.73 -15.66
C SER A 29 14.79 4.84 -14.74
N LYS A 30 14.40 4.75 -13.46
CA LYS A 30 14.87 3.83 -12.43
C LYS A 30 13.84 3.77 -11.30
N PRO A 31 13.79 2.72 -10.49
CA PRO A 31 12.93 2.66 -9.31
C PRO A 31 13.19 3.82 -8.35
N VAL A 32 12.15 4.26 -7.66
CA VAL A 32 12.28 5.18 -6.52
C VAL A 32 12.98 4.41 -5.40
N ALA A 33 14.11 4.94 -4.92
CA ALA A 33 14.80 4.35 -3.78
C ALA A 33 13.99 4.67 -2.52
N ILE A 34 13.34 3.65 -1.97
CA ILE A 34 12.48 3.77 -0.78
C ILE A 34 13.04 2.88 0.32
N LYS A 35 13.14 3.43 1.52
CA LYS A 35 13.38 2.64 2.73
C LYS A 35 12.08 2.58 3.52
N GLN A 36 11.61 1.38 3.84
CA GLN A 36 10.42 1.22 4.68
C GLN A 36 10.68 1.86 6.05
N GLY A 37 9.77 2.74 6.47
CA GLY A 37 9.73 3.35 7.79
C GLY A 37 9.06 2.45 8.82
N GLU A 38 8.62 3.07 9.90
CA GLU A 38 7.91 2.37 10.96
C GLU A 38 6.49 2.00 10.51
N THR A 39 6.05 0.80 10.91
CA THR A 39 4.66 0.37 10.77
C THR A 39 3.94 0.58 12.10
N LEU A 40 2.84 1.34 12.07
CA LEU A 40 2.07 1.73 13.24
C LEU A 40 0.61 1.33 13.08
N GLU A 41 -0.01 0.87 14.16
CA GLU A 41 -1.46 0.66 14.23
C GLU A 41 -2.09 1.81 15.01
N ARG A 42 -3.11 2.46 14.43
CA ARG A 42 -3.85 3.55 15.07
C ARG A 42 -5.29 3.57 14.56
N ASP A 43 -6.24 3.71 15.47
CA ASP A 43 -7.67 3.83 15.18
C ASP A 43 -8.24 2.67 14.31
N GLY A 44 -7.68 1.46 14.46
CA GLY A 44 -8.09 0.28 13.68
C GLY A 44 -7.49 0.21 12.27
N PHE A 45 -6.56 1.10 11.93
CA PHE A 45 -5.82 1.11 10.66
C PHE A 45 -4.34 0.85 10.89
N VAL A 46 -3.69 0.23 9.90
CA VAL A 46 -2.24 0.00 9.87
C VAL A 46 -1.61 0.93 8.84
N PHE A 47 -0.61 1.69 9.26
CA PHE A 47 0.12 2.64 8.43
C PHE A 47 1.58 2.23 8.35
N THR A 48 2.18 2.36 7.18
CA THR A 48 3.64 2.25 7.00
C THR A 48 4.11 3.45 6.21
N ASP A 49 4.97 4.25 6.83
CA ASP A 49 5.60 5.39 6.16
C ASP A 49 6.95 4.98 5.53
N PHE A 50 7.63 5.91 4.88
CA PHE A 50 8.91 5.70 4.22
C PHE A 50 9.98 6.68 4.75
N GLN A 51 11.25 6.25 4.76
CA GLN A 51 12.42 7.03 5.16
C GLN A 51 13.25 7.48 3.96
#